data_AF-V7IC81-F1
#
_entry.id   AF-V7IC81-F1
#
_cell.length_a   1.000
_cell.length_b   1.000
_cell.length_c   1.000
_cell.angle_alpha   90.00
_cell.angle_beta   90.00
_cell.angle_gamma   90.00
#
_symmetry.space_group_name_H-M   'P 1'
#
loop_
_entity.id
_entity.type
_entity.pdbx_description
1 polymer ?
#
loop_
_entity_poly.entity_id
_entity_poly.type
_entity_poly.pdbx_seq_one_letter_code
_entity_poly.pdbx_strand_id
1 'polypeptide(L)'
;MDTDFRSKRHHLTRVIMAVMVLFTLILPMGCSKSDDKPPRLDTPLPKAHTGTYVSEDARFTFKGDGRTVLVELSDRYLDVLQDPPNGSEYTYTFTWYDFGECRYDAATDMRLYHVETKTSIGFSLYEAASFDRITISFPLPGKAPQVLDRVSDNP
;
A
#
# COMPACT_ATOMS: atom_id res chain seq x y z
N MET A 1 -60.16 -30.23 24.57
CA MET A 1 -58.95 -29.68 25.25
C MET A 1 -58.01 -29.22 24.14
N ASP A 2 -58.47 -28.29 23.29
CA ASP A 2 -57.94 -28.15 21.91
C ASP A 2 -57.77 -26.70 21.42
N THR A 3 -58.31 -25.72 22.16
CA THR A 3 -58.27 -24.31 21.76
C THR A 3 -56.94 -23.63 22.08
N ASP A 4 -56.25 -24.05 23.14
CA ASP A 4 -54.95 -23.49 23.55
C ASP A 4 -53.80 -23.87 22.59
N PHE A 5 -53.83 -25.09 22.05
CA PHE A 5 -52.79 -25.59 21.15
C PHE A 5 -52.82 -24.94 19.76
N ARG A 6 -54.02 -24.61 19.27
CA ARG A 6 -54.21 -23.92 17.98
C ARG A 6 -53.74 -22.46 18.04
N SER A 7 -54.03 -21.77 19.14
CA SER A 7 -53.61 -20.38 19.37
C SER A 7 -52.08 -20.24 19.41
N LYS A 8 -51.39 -21.12 20.16
CA LYS A 8 -49.92 -21.14 20.24
C LYS A 8 -49.26 -21.41 18.90
N ARG A 9 -49.82 -22.29 18.05
CA ARG A 9 -49.30 -22.53 16.69
C ARG A 9 -49.38 -21.28 15.81
N HIS A 10 -50.51 -20.57 15.80
CA HIS A 10 -50.65 -19.36 14.99
C HIS A 10 -49.72 -18.22 15.44
N HIS A 11 -49.48 -18.08 16.75
CA HIS A 11 -48.50 -17.13 17.28
C HIS A 11 -47.06 -17.53 16.91
N LEU A 12 -46.71 -18.81 17.05
CA LEU A 12 -45.38 -19.32 16.69
C LEU A 12 -45.10 -19.15 15.19
N THR A 13 -46.07 -19.48 14.32
CA THR A 13 -45.93 -19.31 12.86
C THR A 13 -45.78 -17.83 12.47
N ARG A 14 -46.48 -16.91 13.15
CA ARG A 14 -46.34 -15.47 12.92
C ARG A 14 -44.97 -14.94 13.34
N VAL A 15 -44.43 -15.41 14.47
CA VAL A 15 -43.08 -15.04 14.93
C VAL A 15 -42.01 -15.57 13.99
N ILE A 16 -42.13 -16.84 13.54
CA ILE A 16 -41.18 -17.45 12.60
C ILE A 16 -41.16 -16.69 11.25
N MET A 17 -42.34 -16.32 10.74
CA MET A 17 -42.45 -15.54 9.50
C MET A 17 -41.87 -14.13 9.66
N ALA A 18 -42.12 -13.46 10.79
CA ALA A 18 -41.57 -12.14 11.07
C ALA A 18 -40.03 -12.16 11.17
N VAL A 19 -39.45 -13.20 11.78
CA VAL A 19 -38.00 -13.39 11.87
C VAL A 19 -37.37 -13.67 10.50
N MET A 20 -38.00 -14.48 9.65
CA MET A 20 -37.50 -14.73 8.29
C MET A 20 -37.57 -13.49 7.38
N VAL A 21 -38.62 -12.67 7.50
CA VAL A 21 -38.72 -11.40 6.77
C VAL A 21 -37.66 -10.41 7.24
N LEU A 22 -37.36 -10.38 8.55
CA LEU A 22 -36.29 -9.55 9.10
C LEU A 22 -34.90 -9.98 8.60
N PHE A 23 -34.61 -11.29 8.53
CA PHE A 23 -33.33 -11.79 8.02
C PHE A 23 -33.13 -11.55 6.52
N THR A 24 -34.21 -11.52 5.73
CA THR A 24 -34.12 -11.26 4.28
C THR A 24 -33.96 -9.78 3.95
N LEU A 25 -34.42 -8.86 4.82
CA LEU A 25 -34.25 -7.41 4.64
C LEU A 25 -32.84 -6.90 4.99
N ILE A 26 -32.03 -7.65 5.75
CA ILE A 26 -30.70 -7.20 6.23
C ILE A 26 -29.56 -7.61 5.27
N LEU A 27 -29.82 -8.43 4.25
CA LEU A 27 -28.79 -8.95 3.34
C LEU A 27 -29.08 -8.65 1.86
N PRO A 28 -28.84 -7.40 1.45
CA PRO A 28 -28.04 -7.25 0.24
C PRO A 28 -27.02 -6.13 0.44
N MET A 29 -26.01 -6.37 1.28
CA MET A 29 -24.71 -5.74 1.03
C MET A 29 -24.13 -6.43 -0.21
N GLY A 30 -24.56 -5.95 -1.37
CA GLY A 30 -23.86 -6.23 -2.62
C GLY A 30 -22.39 -5.90 -2.40
N CYS A 31 -21.53 -6.92 -2.45
CA CYS A 31 -20.12 -6.70 -2.67
C CYS A 31 -19.99 -6.09 -4.06
N SER A 32 -20.11 -4.76 -4.16
CA SER A 32 -19.58 -4.02 -5.30
C SER A 32 -18.10 -4.35 -5.32
N LYS A 33 -17.70 -5.22 -6.24
CA LYS A 33 -16.31 -5.53 -6.53
C LYS A 33 -15.72 -4.20 -6.98
N SER A 34 -15.00 -3.51 -6.11
CA SER A 34 -14.35 -2.26 -6.49
C SER A 34 -13.42 -2.60 -7.65
N ASP A 35 -13.49 -1.81 -8.71
CA ASP A 35 -12.62 -1.96 -9.88
C ASP A 35 -11.29 -1.23 -9.59
N ASP A 36 -10.80 -1.39 -8.36
CA ASP A 36 -9.60 -0.72 -7.86
C ASP A 36 -8.40 -1.34 -8.57
N LYS A 37 -8.00 -0.68 -9.65
CA LYS A 37 -6.83 -0.99 -10.46
C LYS A 37 -5.92 0.23 -10.47
N PRO A 38 -4.62 0.04 -10.73
CA PRO A 38 -3.75 1.18 -10.95
C PRO A 38 -4.32 2.14 -12.01
N PRO A 39 -4.21 3.46 -11.80
CA PRO A 39 -4.69 4.45 -12.75
C PRO A 39 -4.01 4.28 -14.11
N ARG A 40 -4.80 4.41 -15.18
CA ARG A 40 -4.27 4.49 -16.55
C ARG A 40 -4.04 5.95 -16.90
N LEU A 41 -2.79 6.30 -17.16
CA LEU A 41 -2.41 7.64 -17.61
C LEU A 41 -2.07 7.62 -19.10
N ASP A 42 -2.63 8.56 -19.85
CA ASP A 42 -2.36 8.73 -21.29
C ASP A 42 -1.01 9.43 -21.57
N THR A 43 -0.26 9.77 -20.53
CA THR A 43 1.08 10.33 -20.64
C THR A 43 2.11 9.24 -20.99
N PRO A 44 3.21 9.59 -21.66
CA PRO A 44 4.32 8.66 -21.90
C PRO A 44 4.82 8.02 -20.59
N LEU A 45 5.34 6.79 -20.68
CA LEU A 45 5.96 6.15 -19.52
C LEU A 45 7.16 7.00 -19.07
N PRO A 46 7.22 7.39 -17.79
CA PRO A 46 8.31 8.23 -17.33
C PRO A 46 9.62 7.42 -17.27
N LYS A 47 10.75 8.12 -17.35
CA LYS A 47 12.08 7.49 -17.29
C LYS A 47 12.29 6.84 -15.93
N ALA A 48 12.93 5.67 -15.91
CA ALA A 48 13.36 5.02 -14.67
C ALA A 48 14.26 5.95 -13.86
N HIS A 49 14.06 5.98 -12.53
CA HIS A 49 14.96 6.70 -11.62
C HIS A 49 16.40 6.23 -11.79
N THR A 50 17.33 7.18 -11.74
CA THR A 50 18.76 6.93 -11.82
C THR A 50 19.53 7.98 -11.03
N GLY A 51 20.66 7.59 -10.45
CA GLY A 51 21.49 8.45 -9.62
C GLY A 51 21.08 8.42 -8.15
N THR A 52 21.62 9.35 -7.38
CA THR A 52 21.48 9.34 -5.91
C THR A 52 20.41 10.34 -5.47
N TYR A 53 19.55 9.88 -4.57
CA TYR A 53 18.48 10.65 -3.93
C TYR A 53 18.75 10.64 -2.42
N VAL A 54 18.67 11.80 -1.78
CA VAL A 54 19.08 11.97 -0.38
C VAL A 54 17.99 12.71 0.40
N SER A 55 17.71 12.22 1.60
CA SER A 55 16.99 12.91 2.66
C SER A 55 17.86 12.96 3.92
N GLU A 56 17.32 13.47 5.03
CA GLU A 56 18.02 13.47 6.33
C GLU A 56 18.35 12.04 6.79
N ASP A 57 17.41 11.11 6.63
CA ASP A 57 17.51 9.76 7.19
C ASP A 57 17.76 8.63 6.16
N ALA A 58 17.79 8.94 4.86
CA ALA A 58 17.94 7.94 3.82
C ALA A 58 18.72 8.45 2.60
N ARG A 59 19.46 7.54 1.96
CA ARG A 59 20.08 7.72 0.65
C ARG A 59 19.77 6.53 -0.22
N PHE A 60 19.15 6.79 -1.36
CA PHE A 60 18.82 5.78 -2.37
C PHE A 60 19.61 6.04 -3.64
N THR A 61 20.41 5.08 -4.09
CA THR A 61 21.15 5.18 -5.35
C THR A 61 20.57 4.22 -6.38
N PHE A 62 19.78 4.77 -7.30
CA PHE A 62 19.11 4.01 -8.35
C PHE A 62 20.06 3.73 -9.52
N LYS A 63 20.05 2.50 -10.02
CA LYS A 63 20.96 2.04 -11.10
C LYS A 63 20.48 2.44 -12.50
N GLY A 64 19.26 2.94 -12.66
CA GLY A 64 18.69 3.29 -13.96
C GLY A 64 18.15 2.10 -14.77
N ASP A 65 18.18 0.89 -14.22
CA ASP A 65 17.63 -0.33 -14.82
C ASP A 65 16.13 -0.51 -14.57
N GLY A 66 15.51 0.40 -13.82
CA GLY A 66 14.10 0.37 -13.46
C GLY A 66 13.74 -0.62 -12.36
N ARG A 67 14.73 -1.23 -11.69
CA ARG A 67 14.49 -2.30 -10.70
C ARG A 67 15.40 -2.26 -9.49
N THR A 68 16.63 -1.80 -9.63
CA THR A 68 17.66 -1.94 -8.59
C THR A 68 17.99 -0.60 -7.95
N VAL A 69 18.07 -0.61 -6.62
CA VAL A 69 18.45 0.55 -5.80
C VAL A 69 19.36 0.12 -4.66
N LEU A 70 20.48 0.82 -4.47
CA LEU A 70 21.30 0.69 -3.27
C LEU A 70 20.71 1.57 -2.17
N VAL A 71 20.49 0.99 -1.00
CA VAL A 71 19.78 1.63 0.11
C VAL A 71 20.74 1.83 1.29
N GLU A 72 20.90 3.08 1.70
CA GLU A 72 21.64 3.48 2.88
C GLU A 72 20.71 4.28 3.81
N LEU A 73 20.55 3.83 5.06
CA LEU A 73 19.65 4.38 6.06
C LEU A 73 20.46 4.89 7.26
N SER A 74 19.98 5.96 7.90
CA SER A 74 20.53 6.46 9.15
C SER A 74 20.28 5.47 10.30
N ASP A 75 21.10 5.53 11.36
CA ASP A 75 20.93 4.72 12.58
C ASP A 75 19.50 4.83 13.13
N ARG A 76 18.93 6.04 13.08
CA ARG A 76 17.56 6.29 13.51
C ARG A 76 16.53 5.53 12.67
N TYR A 77 16.71 5.42 11.36
CA TYR A 77 15.83 4.63 10.50
C TYR A 77 16.01 3.13 10.75
N LEU A 78 17.25 2.67 10.94
CA LEU A 78 17.55 1.27 11.26
C LEU A 78 16.87 0.83 12.55
N ASP A 79 16.98 1.62 13.62
CA ASP A 79 16.35 1.33 14.91
C ASP A 79 14.84 1.16 14.77
N VAL A 80 14.19 2.05 14.02
CA VAL A 80 12.74 2.03 13.83
C VAL A 80 12.30 0.88 12.92
N LEU A 81 13.10 0.56 11.90
CA LEU A 81 12.81 -0.52 10.94
C LEU A 81 13.27 -1.90 11.41
N GLN A 82 13.80 -2.01 12.63
CA GLN A 82 14.33 -3.26 13.21
C GLN A 82 15.52 -3.82 12.41
N ASP A 83 16.47 -2.95 12.09
CA ASP A 83 17.77 -3.26 11.50
C ASP A 83 17.69 -4.06 10.17
N PRO A 84 17.00 -3.54 9.14
CA PRO A 84 17.02 -4.16 7.82
C PRO A 84 18.44 -4.08 7.20
N PRO A 85 18.75 -4.92 6.19
CA PRO A 85 20.02 -4.83 5.46
C PRO A 85 20.35 -3.40 5.00
N ASN A 86 21.45 -2.85 5.49
CA ASN A 86 21.87 -1.49 5.15
C ASN A 86 23.06 -1.51 4.19
N GLY A 87 23.24 -0.45 3.41
CA GLY A 87 24.31 -0.37 2.40
C GLY A 87 24.24 -1.50 1.38
N SER A 88 23.03 -1.97 1.09
CA SER A 88 22.77 -3.19 0.32
C SER A 88 21.80 -2.92 -0.83
N GLU A 89 21.82 -3.77 -1.85
CA GLU A 89 20.97 -3.63 -3.03
C GLU A 89 19.58 -4.24 -2.80
N TYR A 90 18.56 -3.47 -3.14
CA TYR A 90 17.16 -3.86 -3.10
C TYR A 90 16.57 -3.84 -4.50
N THR A 91 15.57 -4.70 -4.73
CA THR A 91 14.62 -4.49 -5.82
C THR A 91 13.57 -3.47 -5.35
N TYR A 92 13.26 -2.46 -6.15
CA TYR A 92 12.20 -1.51 -5.85
C TYR A 92 11.02 -1.64 -6.80
N THR A 93 9.83 -1.41 -6.26
CA THR A 93 8.57 -1.45 -7.01
C THR A 93 7.67 -0.32 -6.54
N PHE A 94 7.01 0.36 -7.47
CA PHE A 94 5.95 1.32 -7.20
C PHE A 94 4.59 0.65 -7.35
N THR A 95 3.68 0.88 -6.40
CA THR A 95 2.34 0.26 -6.40
C THR A 95 1.23 1.28 -6.21
N TRP A 96 0.06 0.96 -6.74
CA TRP A 96 -1.21 1.61 -6.40
C TRP A 96 -1.88 0.81 -5.30
N TYR A 97 -1.70 1.25 -4.06
CA TYR A 97 -2.04 0.54 -2.84
C TYR A 97 -1.53 -0.91 -2.89
N ASP A 98 -2.41 -1.86 -2.55
CA ASP A 98 -2.19 -3.30 -2.72
C ASP A 98 -2.74 -3.85 -4.05
N PHE A 99 -3.20 -2.99 -4.96
CA PHE A 99 -3.87 -3.42 -6.19
C PHE A 99 -2.92 -3.81 -7.32
N GLY A 100 -1.66 -3.39 -7.25
CA GLY A 100 -0.61 -3.86 -8.15
C GLY A 100 0.44 -2.81 -8.50
N GLU A 101 1.44 -3.24 -9.26
CA GLU A 101 2.54 -2.40 -9.72
C GLU A 101 2.07 -1.35 -10.72
N CYS A 102 2.67 -0.17 -10.67
CA CYS A 102 2.39 0.92 -11.60
C CYS A 102 3.58 1.85 -11.80
N ARG A 103 3.41 2.82 -12.70
CA ARG A 103 4.36 3.92 -12.91
C ARG A 103 4.38 4.84 -11.68
N TYR A 104 5.57 5.34 -11.34
CA TYR A 104 5.81 6.07 -10.08
C TYR A 104 5.06 7.40 -9.97
N ASP A 105 4.78 8.05 -11.10
CA ASP A 105 3.99 9.28 -11.22
C ASP A 105 2.49 9.04 -10.99
N ALA A 106 2.10 7.80 -10.74
CA ALA A 106 0.73 7.39 -10.43
C ALA A 106 0.66 6.44 -9.23
N ALA A 107 1.75 6.27 -8.48
CA ALA A 107 1.85 5.33 -7.38
C ALA A 107 1.44 5.97 -6.05
N THR A 108 0.96 5.15 -5.12
CA THR A 108 0.72 5.54 -3.72
C THR A 108 1.76 4.98 -2.78
N ASP A 109 2.50 3.95 -3.18
CA ASP A 109 3.47 3.30 -2.33
C ASP A 109 4.74 2.93 -3.12
N MET A 110 5.86 2.92 -2.42
CA MET A 110 7.13 2.35 -2.87
C MET A 110 7.51 1.19 -1.95
N ARG A 111 7.86 0.05 -2.55
CA ARG A 111 8.31 -1.14 -1.83
C ARG A 111 9.76 -1.43 -2.20
N LEU A 112 10.54 -1.79 -1.20
CA LEU A 112 11.90 -2.29 -1.33
C LEU A 112 11.91 -3.75 -0.89
N TYR A 113 12.53 -4.61 -1.69
CA TYR A 113 12.70 -6.03 -1.40
C TYR A 113 14.17 -6.44 -1.47
N HIS A 114 14.72 -6.90 -0.36
CA HIS A 114 16.07 -7.47 -0.29
C HIS A 114 15.99 -8.97 -0.55
N VAL A 115 16.58 -9.43 -1.65
CA VAL A 115 16.42 -10.82 -2.11
C VAL A 115 17.04 -11.83 -1.15
N GLU A 116 18.23 -11.54 -0.62
CA GLU A 116 18.99 -12.51 0.19
C GLU A 116 18.33 -12.79 1.54
N THR A 117 17.83 -11.75 2.21
CA THR A 117 17.20 -11.87 3.53
C THR A 117 15.68 -11.96 3.47
N LYS A 118 15.10 -11.78 2.28
CA LYS A 118 13.64 -11.68 2.05
C LYS A 118 12.98 -10.54 2.84
N THR A 119 13.76 -9.53 3.23
CA THR A 119 13.27 -8.36 3.97
C THR A 119 12.51 -7.43 3.01
N SER A 120 11.34 -6.97 3.43
CA SER A 120 10.55 -5.97 2.69
C SER A 120 10.41 -4.71 3.50
N ILE A 121 10.60 -3.55 2.87
CA ILE A 121 10.34 -2.23 3.46
C ILE A 121 9.32 -1.52 2.59
N GLY A 122 8.21 -1.09 3.18
CA GLY A 122 7.15 -0.36 2.48
C GLY A 122 7.11 1.09 2.92
N PHE A 123 6.95 1.99 1.96
CA PHE A 123 6.75 3.41 2.19
C PHE A 123 5.51 3.90 1.45
N SER A 124 4.63 4.61 2.15
CA SER A 124 3.58 5.36 1.47
C SER A 124 4.16 6.65 0.88
N LEU A 125 3.68 7.00 -0.30
CA LEU A 125 4.01 8.24 -1.00
C LEU A 125 3.00 9.32 -0.62
N TYR A 126 3.50 10.48 -0.23
CA TYR A 126 2.65 11.63 0.13
C TYR A 126 2.14 12.38 -1.11
N GLU A 127 2.86 12.25 -2.21
CA GLU A 127 2.55 12.84 -3.50
C GLU A 127 3.06 11.91 -4.60
N ALA A 128 2.57 12.09 -5.83
CA ALA A 128 3.10 11.37 -6.98
C ALA A 128 4.61 11.60 -7.09
N ALA A 129 5.38 10.52 -7.15
CA ALA A 129 6.81 10.64 -7.34
C ALA A 129 7.11 11.29 -8.70
N SER A 130 8.22 12.01 -8.77
CA SER A 130 8.75 12.56 -10.01
C SER A 130 10.11 11.95 -10.28
N PHE A 131 10.68 12.25 -11.46
CA PHE A 131 12.03 11.82 -11.77
C PHE A 131 13.06 12.41 -10.78
N ASP A 132 12.87 13.63 -10.29
CA ASP A 132 13.86 14.33 -9.45
C ASP A 132 13.58 14.25 -7.95
N ARG A 133 12.40 13.78 -7.55
CA ARG A 133 11.95 13.80 -6.15
C ARG A 133 11.02 12.64 -5.81
N ILE A 134 11.25 12.04 -4.65
CA ILE A 134 10.37 11.03 -4.04
C ILE A 134 10.07 11.45 -2.60
N THR A 135 8.80 11.55 -2.22
CA THR A 135 8.41 11.93 -0.86
C THR A 135 7.78 10.73 -0.16
N ILE A 136 8.54 10.09 0.75
CA ILE A 136 8.15 8.86 1.45
C ILE A 136 7.70 9.13 2.89
N SER A 137 6.80 8.30 3.40
CA SER A 137 6.42 8.29 4.81
C SER A 137 7.59 7.95 5.72
N PHE A 138 7.67 8.63 6.87
CA PHE A 138 8.53 8.19 7.96
C PHE A 138 7.88 6.98 8.67
N PRO A 139 8.63 5.92 9.05
CA PRO A 139 8.02 4.69 9.59
C PRO A 139 7.31 4.84 10.95
N LEU A 140 7.61 5.91 11.71
CA LEU A 140 6.88 6.28 12.93
C LEU A 140 5.66 7.19 12.62
N PRO A 141 4.48 6.89 13.18
CA PRO A 141 3.30 7.75 13.06
C PRO A 141 3.55 9.18 13.55
N GLY A 142 3.00 10.16 12.85
CA GLY A 142 3.05 11.57 13.23
C GLY A 142 4.39 12.27 13.01
N LYS A 143 5.38 11.59 12.40
CA LYS A 143 6.62 12.22 11.94
C LYS A 143 6.44 12.79 10.53
N ALA A 144 7.17 13.86 10.24
CA ALA A 144 7.18 14.47 8.92
C ALA A 144 7.72 13.47 7.87
N PRO A 145 7.19 13.50 6.63
CA PRO A 145 7.70 12.68 5.55
C PRO A 145 9.16 13.02 5.22
N GLN A 146 9.87 12.06 4.62
CA GLN A 146 11.21 12.25 4.10
C GLN A 146 11.13 12.63 2.63
N VAL A 147 11.73 13.76 2.29
CA VAL A 147 11.87 14.22 0.90
C VAL A 147 13.23 13.77 0.40
N LEU A 148 13.23 12.82 -0.54
CA LEU A 148 14.42 12.32 -1.22
C LEU A 148 14.60 13.13 -2.50
N ASP A 149 15.54 14.09 -2.47
CA ASP A 149 15.89 14.91 -3.62
C ASP A 149 17.06 14.30 -4.39
N ARG A 150 16.96 14.30 -5.71
CA ARG A 150 18.03 13.85 -6.61
C ARG A 150 19.21 14.82 -6.56
N VAL A 151 20.40 14.32 -6.22
CA VAL A 151 21.62 15.13 -6.06
C VAL A 151 22.73 14.80 -7.07
N SER A 152 22.62 13.69 -7.78
CA SER A 152 23.59 13.31 -8.82
C SER A 152 22.96 12.45 -9.90
N ASP A 153 23.56 12.49 -11.09
CA ASP A 153 23.41 11.43 -12.08
C ASP A 153 24.33 10.25 -11.70
N ASN A 154 23.86 9.01 -11.92
CA ASN A 154 24.78 7.88 -11.98
C ASN A 154 25.51 7.97 -13.33
N PRO A 155 26.86 7.91 -13.37
CA PRO A 155 27.62 7.93 -14.62
C PRO A 155 27.28 6.74 -15.54
#